data_AF-A0A3E1YDS7-F1
#
_entry.id   AF-A0A3E1YDS7-F1
#
_cell.length_a   1.000
_cell.length_b   1.000
_cell.length_c   1.000
_cell.angle_alpha   90.00
_cell.angle_beta   90.00
_cell.angle_gamma   90.00
#
_symmetry.space_group_name_H-M   'P 1'
#
loop_
_entity.id
_entity.type
_entity.pdbx_description
1 polymer ?
#
loop_
_entity_poly.entity_id
_entity_poly.type
_entity_poly.pdbx_seq_one_letter_code
_entity_poly.pdbx_strand_id
1 'polypeptide(L)'
;MSTSQKFMELPPGKQLWDRIVAFEIDDPLALVPFSGRLAKEQKWDKSFTDRAIEEYKKFVYLCCISPTGASPSQVIDEVWHLHLLYTRNYWEVFCGQTLKQSLHHEPSTGGADQRTKHKEWQQATISSYVEQFGETPPADIWEVSKPVKKLPKFKWPLLIFLAFIVLLTGCSSAPPVFYISLMIAAFAFISTLGGGKSDGSGGGTSSCTSGGGSSCGSSCGSSCGSGCGGCGGGGD
;
A
#
# COMPACT_ATOMS: atom_id res chain seq x y z
N MET A 1 -33.62 -7.23 -14.78
CA MET A 1 -32.61 -7.64 -13.78
C MET A 1 -31.38 -8.10 -14.52
N SER A 2 -30.22 -7.47 -14.28
CA SER A 2 -28.95 -7.82 -14.94
C SER A 2 -28.47 -9.18 -14.44
N THR A 3 -27.87 -9.99 -15.32
CA THR A 3 -27.32 -11.33 -15.05
C THR A 3 -26.35 -11.37 -13.86
N SER A 4 -25.88 -10.22 -13.41
CA SER A 4 -24.80 -10.08 -12.44
C SER A 4 -25.21 -9.80 -10.99
N GLN A 5 -26.37 -9.17 -10.74
CA GLN A 5 -26.99 -9.16 -9.40
C GLN A 5 -27.28 -10.58 -8.91
N LYS A 6 -27.39 -11.51 -9.87
CA LYS A 6 -27.61 -12.93 -9.64
C LYS A 6 -26.50 -13.57 -8.78
N PHE A 7 -25.23 -13.14 -8.84
CA PHE A 7 -24.15 -13.83 -8.10
C PHE A 7 -24.16 -13.56 -6.59
N MET A 8 -24.46 -12.32 -6.16
CA MET A 8 -24.75 -12.04 -4.74
C MET A 8 -26.06 -12.66 -4.28
N GLU A 9 -27.01 -12.91 -5.18
CA GLU A 9 -28.26 -13.61 -4.87
C GLU A 9 -28.12 -15.15 -4.89
N LEU A 10 -27.05 -15.70 -5.49
CA LEU A 10 -26.77 -17.12 -5.45
C LEU A 10 -26.34 -17.52 -4.03
N PRO A 11 -26.87 -18.61 -3.46
CA PRO A 11 -26.62 -18.98 -2.07
C PRO A 11 -25.14 -19.00 -1.66
N PRO A 12 -24.19 -19.49 -2.49
CA PRO A 12 -22.77 -19.49 -2.13
C PRO A 12 -22.14 -18.08 -2.07
N GLY A 13 -22.48 -17.19 -3.01
CA GLY A 13 -21.98 -15.82 -3.06
C GLY A 13 -22.51 -15.00 -1.89
N LYS A 14 -23.82 -15.10 -1.62
CA LYS A 14 -24.45 -14.45 -0.47
C LYS A 14 -23.84 -14.91 0.86
N GLN A 15 -23.68 -16.23 1.05
CA GLN A 15 -23.11 -16.79 2.28
C GLN A 15 -21.64 -16.38 2.48
N LEU A 16 -20.86 -16.22 1.41
CA LEU A 16 -19.51 -15.70 1.50
C LEU A 16 -19.52 -14.24 1.98
N TRP A 17 -20.35 -13.40 1.36
CA TRP A 17 -20.46 -12.00 1.74
C TRP A 17 -20.94 -11.82 3.19
N ASP A 18 -21.98 -12.55 3.60
CA ASP A 18 -22.51 -12.51 4.97
C ASP A 18 -21.41 -12.84 6.01
N ARG A 19 -20.54 -13.83 5.72
CA ARG A 19 -19.39 -14.16 6.59
C ARG A 19 -18.33 -13.07 6.61
N ILE A 20 -17.97 -12.50 5.45
CA ILE A 20 -16.97 -11.42 5.35
C ILE A 20 -17.43 -10.18 6.11
N VAL A 21 -18.70 -9.80 5.99
CA VAL A 21 -19.25 -8.64 6.70
C VAL A 21 -19.25 -8.85 8.21
N ALA A 22 -19.69 -10.03 8.66
CA ALA A 22 -19.74 -10.40 10.08
C ALA A 22 -18.38 -10.61 10.74
N PHE A 23 -17.29 -10.64 9.96
CA PHE A 23 -15.95 -10.75 10.50
C PHE A 23 -15.53 -9.45 11.19
N GLU A 24 -15.28 -9.52 12.49
CA GLU A 24 -14.73 -8.43 13.29
C GLU A 24 -13.20 -8.43 13.20
N ILE A 25 -12.64 -7.41 12.55
CA ILE A 25 -11.18 -7.26 12.41
C ILE A 25 -10.52 -6.71 13.68
N ASP A 26 -11.28 -5.94 14.46
CA ASP A 26 -10.84 -5.42 15.74
C ASP A 26 -11.12 -6.44 16.84
N ASP A 27 -10.08 -6.80 17.60
CA ASP A 27 -10.23 -7.56 18.83
C ASP A 27 -10.70 -6.60 19.94
N PRO A 28 -11.89 -6.80 20.54
CA PRO A 28 -12.40 -5.94 21.60
C PRO A 28 -11.55 -5.95 22.88
N LEU A 29 -10.67 -6.95 23.05
CA LEU A 29 -9.76 -7.06 24.18
C LEU A 29 -8.40 -6.43 23.90
N ALA A 30 -8.12 -6.00 22.67
CA ALA A 30 -6.84 -5.40 22.31
C ALA A 30 -6.71 -3.99 22.88
N LEU A 31 -5.58 -3.71 23.53
CA LEU A 31 -5.23 -2.37 24.02
C LEU A 31 -5.16 -1.34 22.87
N VAL A 32 -4.69 -1.78 21.70
CA VAL A 32 -4.70 -1.00 20.46
C VAL A 32 -5.38 -1.87 19.40
N PRO A 33 -6.62 -1.53 18.98
CA PRO A 33 -7.32 -2.29 17.94
C PRO A 33 -6.63 -2.13 16.58
N PHE A 34 -6.95 -3.03 15.65
CA PHE A 34 -6.41 -3.03 14.29
C PHE A 34 -6.67 -1.68 13.62
N SER A 35 -7.90 -1.19 13.67
CA SER A 35 -8.32 0.11 13.13
C SER A 35 -7.52 1.27 13.74
N GLY A 36 -7.29 1.24 15.05
CA GLY A 36 -6.50 2.26 15.76
C GLY A 36 -5.04 2.28 15.32
N ARG A 37 -4.45 1.10 15.11
CA ARG A 37 -3.08 0.98 14.56
C ARG A 37 -3.02 1.47 13.11
N LEU A 38 -3.96 1.06 12.27
CA LEU A 38 -4.06 1.46 10.87
C LEU A 38 -4.14 2.99 10.73
N ALA A 39 -5.06 3.62 11.48
CA ALA A 39 -5.24 5.06 11.50
C ALA A 39 -3.93 5.79 11.86
N LYS A 40 -3.22 5.29 12.89
CA LYS A 40 -1.94 5.87 13.33
C LYS A 40 -0.83 5.72 12.29
N GLU A 41 -0.65 4.54 11.71
CA GLU A 41 0.43 4.27 10.74
C GLU A 41 0.21 5.04 9.43
N GLN A 42 -1.03 5.11 8.95
CA GLN A 42 -1.37 5.76 7.68
C GLN A 42 -1.73 7.25 7.82
N LYS A 43 -1.83 7.75 9.06
CA LYS A 43 -2.28 9.12 9.39
C LYS A 43 -3.69 9.41 8.85
N TRP A 44 -4.57 8.44 8.96
CA TRP A 44 -5.98 8.57 8.59
C TRP A 44 -6.81 8.97 9.80
N ASP A 45 -7.89 9.72 9.56
CA ASP A 45 -8.92 9.91 10.58
C ASP A 45 -9.77 8.64 10.71
N LYS A 46 -10.48 8.52 11.84
CA LYS A 46 -11.29 7.34 12.15
C LYS A 46 -12.31 7.03 11.06
N SER A 47 -13.00 8.05 10.52
CA SER A 47 -14.06 7.84 9.53
C SER A 47 -13.49 7.32 8.21
N PHE A 48 -12.34 7.84 7.78
CA PHE A 48 -11.64 7.31 6.61
C PHE A 48 -11.15 5.88 6.84
N THR A 49 -10.57 5.59 8.01
CA THR A 49 -10.11 4.25 8.37
C THR A 49 -11.23 3.21 8.35
N ASP A 50 -12.38 3.52 8.95
CA ASP A 50 -13.53 2.62 8.98
C ASP A 50 -14.01 2.31 7.54
N ARG A 51 -14.17 3.33 6.70
CA ARG A 51 -14.53 3.15 5.28
C ARG A 51 -13.49 2.35 4.50
N ALA A 52 -12.20 2.57 4.74
CA ALA A 52 -11.14 1.81 4.08
C ALA A 52 -11.20 0.31 4.44
N ILE A 53 -11.56 -0.03 5.69
CA ILE A 53 -11.76 -1.42 6.13
C ILE A 53 -12.99 -2.04 5.46
N GLU A 54 -14.08 -1.29 5.33
CA GLU A 54 -15.28 -1.75 4.61
C GLU A 54 -14.98 -2.05 3.13
N GLU A 55 -14.25 -1.16 2.45
CA GLU A 55 -13.86 -1.36 1.05
C GLU A 55 -12.83 -2.49 0.89
N TYR A 56 -11.97 -2.72 1.89
CA TYR A 56 -11.11 -3.91 1.95
C TYR A 56 -11.92 -5.20 1.98
N LYS A 57 -13.00 -5.27 2.79
CA LYS A 57 -13.91 -6.43 2.81
C LYS A 57 -14.56 -6.67 1.43
N LYS A 58 -15.01 -5.61 0.76
CA LYS A 58 -15.55 -5.70 -0.62
C LYS A 58 -14.49 -6.20 -1.60
N PHE A 59 -13.26 -5.70 -1.52
CA PHE A 59 -12.15 -6.16 -2.34
C PHE A 59 -11.85 -7.66 -2.12
N VAL A 60 -11.82 -8.13 -0.88
CA VAL A 60 -11.63 -9.55 -0.56
C VAL A 60 -12.74 -10.41 -1.17
N TYR A 61 -13.99 -9.96 -1.10
CA TYR A 61 -15.10 -10.65 -1.76
C TYR A 61 -14.84 -10.80 -3.28
N LEU A 62 -14.42 -9.71 -3.95
CA LEU A 62 -14.08 -9.73 -5.38
C LEU A 62 -12.94 -10.71 -5.69
N CYS A 63 -11.89 -10.77 -4.86
CA CYS A 63 -10.83 -11.77 -5.00
C CYS A 63 -11.35 -13.21 -4.95
N CYS A 64 -12.28 -13.49 -4.05
CA CYS A 64 -12.81 -14.83 -3.82
C CYS A 64 -13.74 -15.32 -4.95
N ILE A 65 -14.41 -14.42 -5.65
CA ILE A 65 -15.34 -14.78 -6.74
C ILE A 65 -14.72 -14.65 -8.13
N SER A 66 -13.62 -13.90 -8.27
CA SER A 66 -12.93 -13.68 -9.55
C SER A 66 -11.96 -14.83 -9.84
N PRO A 67 -12.14 -15.60 -10.93
CA PRO A 67 -11.23 -16.68 -11.28
C PRO A 67 -9.84 -16.16 -11.69
N THR A 68 -9.76 -14.91 -12.14
CA THR A 68 -8.51 -14.25 -12.52
C THR A 68 -7.93 -13.41 -11.38
N GLY A 69 -8.52 -13.43 -10.18
CA GLY A 69 -8.14 -12.54 -9.07
C GLY A 69 -8.55 -11.08 -9.30
N ALA A 70 -8.08 -10.21 -8.41
CA ALA A 70 -8.38 -8.79 -8.37
C ALA A 70 -7.16 -7.97 -7.91
N SER A 71 -7.21 -6.67 -8.17
CA SER A 71 -6.13 -5.73 -7.90
C SER A 71 -6.65 -4.61 -7.00
N PRO A 72 -6.11 -4.44 -5.78
CA PRO A 72 -6.57 -3.41 -4.85
C PRO A 72 -6.13 -2.02 -5.31
N SER A 73 -6.78 -0.99 -4.78
CA SER A 73 -6.21 0.37 -4.77
C SER A 73 -5.09 0.47 -3.74
N GLN A 74 -4.34 1.58 -3.77
CA GLN A 74 -3.29 1.83 -2.77
C GLN A 74 -3.86 1.83 -1.34
N VAL A 75 -5.00 2.48 -1.11
CA VAL A 75 -5.63 2.55 0.23
C VAL A 75 -5.97 1.16 0.73
N ILE A 76 -6.61 0.34 -0.12
CA ILE A 76 -7.01 -1.02 0.24
C ILE A 76 -5.78 -1.92 0.48
N ASP A 77 -4.73 -1.74 -0.31
CA ASP A 77 -3.48 -2.49 -0.16
C ASP A 77 -2.80 -2.20 1.18
N GLU A 78 -2.84 -0.96 1.68
CA GLU A 78 -2.33 -0.63 3.03
C GLU A 78 -3.12 -1.34 4.14
N VAL A 79 -4.45 -1.46 4.01
CA VAL A 79 -5.27 -2.25 4.95
C VAL A 79 -4.87 -3.72 4.90
N TRP A 80 -4.74 -4.27 3.70
CA TRP A 80 -4.41 -5.68 3.50
C TRP A 80 -3.00 -6.01 4.01
N HIS A 81 -2.01 -5.17 3.72
CA HIS A 81 -0.65 -5.31 4.24
C HIS A 81 -0.62 -5.36 5.76
N LEU A 82 -1.34 -4.46 6.43
CA LEU A 82 -1.42 -4.51 7.89
C LEU A 82 -2.08 -5.81 8.36
N HIS A 83 -3.15 -6.26 7.71
CA HIS A 83 -3.85 -7.50 8.08
C HIS A 83 -2.94 -8.74 7.95
N LEU A 84 -2.08 -8.79 6.93
CA LEU A 84 -1.08 -9.85 6.77
C LEU A 84 -0.11 -9.96 7.96
N LEU A 85 0.14 -8.86 8.69
CA LEU A 85 0.98 -8.89 9.90
C LEU A 85 0.28 -9.56 11.09
N TYR A 86 -1.05 -9.62 11.11
CA TYR A 86 -1.83 -10.34 12.13
C TYR A 86 -1.96 -11.81 11.73
N THR A 87 -0.83 -12.49 11.58
CA THR A 87 -0.69 -13.78 10.86
C THR A 87 -1.70 -14.85 11.28
N ARG A 88 -1.95 -15.03 12.58
CA ARG A 88 -2.95 -15.99 13.09
C ARG A 88 -4.38 -15.58 12.73
N ASN A 89 -4.71 -14.31 12.96
CA ASN A 89 -6.03 -13.78 12.62
C ASN A 89 -6.28 -13.87 11.10
N TYR A 90 -5.30 -13.48 10.29
CA TYR A 90 -5.37 -13.56 8.83
C TYR A 90 -5.49 -15.01 8.33
N TRP A 91 -4.56 -15.90 8.69
CA TRP A 91 -4.52 -17.25 8.11
C TRP A 91 -5.55 -18.19 8.72
N GLU A 92 -5.68 -18.23 10.04
CA GLU A 92 -6.49 -19.23 10.72
C GLU A 92 -7.97 -18.81 10.80
N VAL A 93 -8.23 -17.52 11.07
CA VAL A 93 -9.60 -17.01 11.30
C VAL A 93 -10.20 -16.44 10.02
N PHE A 94 -9.53 -15.49 9.39
CA PHE A 94 -10.05 -14.83 8.20
C PHE A 94 -10.04 -15.80 7.00
N CYS A 95 -8.87 -16.26 6.54
CA CYS A 95 -8.80 -17.19 5.41
C CYS A 95 -9.43 -18.55 5.74
N GLY A 96 -9.05 -19.18 6.86
CA GLY A 96 -9.49 -20.52 7.23
C GLY A 96 -11.00 -20.64 7.54
N GLN A 97 -11.50 -19.79 8.44
CA GLN A 97 -12.89 -19.91 8.92
C GLN A 97 -13.87 -19.01 8.14
N THR A 98 -13.47 -17.76 7.88
CA THR A 98 -14.33 -16.75 7.25
C THR A 98 -14.43 -16.95 5.75
N LEU A 99 -13.30 -17.08 5.04
CA LEU A 99 -13.28 -17.27 3.59
C LEU A 99 -13.48 -18.73 3.20
N LYS A 100 -12.94 -19.67 3.99
CA LYS A 100 -12.77 -21.10 3.65
C LYS A 100 -11.93 -21.32 2.39
N GLN A 101 -11.00 -20.39 2.13
CA GLN A 101 -10.03 -20.49 1.04
C GLN A 101 -8.81 -19.64 1.37
N SER A 102 -7.66 -20.01 0.82
CA SER A 102 -6.43 -19.24 0.94
C SER A 102 -6.48 -18.03 0.02
N LEU A 103 -6.12 -16.87 0.56
CA LEU A 103 -5.94 -15.63 -0.20
C LEU A 103 -4.48 -15.19 -0.08
N HIS A 104 -3.75 -15.26 -1.18
CA HIS A 104 -2.34 -14.88 -1.22
C HIS A 104 -2.17 -13.45 -1.74
N HIS A 105 -1.24 -12.72 -1.13
CA HIS A 105 -0.77 -11.43 -1.60
C HIS A 105 0.46 -11.65 -2.47
N GLU A 106 0.40 -11.17 -3.71
CA GLU A 106 1.49 -11.30 -4.68
C GLU A 106 2.17 -9.93 -4.89
N PRO A 107 3.48 -9.80 -4.60
CA PRO A 107 4.20 -8.56 -4.82
C PRO A 107 4.40 -8.32 -6.33
N SER A 108 4.26 -7.07 -6.78
CA SER A 108 4.64 -6.71 -8.14
C SER A 108 6.16 -6.75 -8.33
N THR A 109 6.58 -7.30 -9.46
CA THR A 109 7.98 -7.29 -9.93
C THR A 109 8.46 -5.91 -10.38
N GLY A 110 7.58 -4.91 -10.44
CA GLY A 110 7.90 -3.53 -10.84
C GLY A 110 8.11 -3.36 -12.35
N GLY A 111 8.36 -2.11 -12.77
CA GLY A 111 8.59 -1.76 -14.19
C GLY A 111 7.40 -1.10 -14.89
N ALA A 112 7.64 -0.53 -16.08
CA ALA A 112 6.62 0.22 -16.82
C ALA A 112 5.47 -0.67 -17.31
N ASP A 113 5.80 -1.83 -17.87
CA ASP A 113 4.81 -2.77 -18.40
C ASP A 113 3.92 -3.35 -17.30
N GLN A 114 4.49 -3.60 -16.12
CA GLN A 114 3.73 -4.05 -14.94
C GLN A 114 2.78 -2.97 -14.44
N ARG A 115 3.17 -1.69 -14.49
CA ARG A 115 2.26 -0.59 -14.12
C ARG A 115 1.05 -0.51 -15.05
N THR A 116 1.23 -0.73 -16.35
CA THR A 116 0.11 -0.73 -17.31
C THR A 116 -0.83 -1.90 -17.03
N LYS A 117 -0.27 -3.12 -16.88
CA LYS A 117 -1.06 -4.31 -16.52
C LYS A 117 -1.83 -4.13 -15.21
N HIS A 118 -1.18 -3.56 -14.18
CA HIS A 118 -1.83 -3.32 -12.90
C HIS A 118 -2.98 -2.31 -13.00
N LYS A 119 -2.83 -1.26 -13.82
CA LYS A 119 -3.94 -0.32 -14.10
C LYS A 119 -5.11 -0.99 -14.80
N GLU A 120 -4.84 -1.84 -15.81
CA GLU A 120 -5.88 -2.57 -16.51
C GLU A 120 -6.61 -3.55 -15.56
N TRP A 121 -5.87 -4.24 -14.70
CA TRP A 121 -6.43 -5.18 -13.73
C TRP A 121 -7.21 -4.46 -12.62
N GLN A 122 -6.75 -3.29 -12.16
CA GLN A 122 -7.50 -2.43 -11.26
C GLN A 122 -8.80 -1.96 -11.91
N GLN A 123 -8.77 -1.57 -13.18
CA GLN A 123 -9.98 -1.19 -13.91
C GLN A 123 -10.97 -2.35 -14.04
N ALA A 124 -10.48 -3.57 -14.31
CA ALA A 124 -11.31 -4.77 -14.30
C ALA A 124 -11.91 -5.04 -12.92
N THR A 125 -11.16 -4.79 -11.85
CA THR A 125 -11.63 -4.90 -10.46
C THR A 125 -12.76 -3.90 -10.17
N ILE A 126 -12.61 -2.65 -10.61
CA ILE A 126 -13.65 -1.61 -10.48
C ILE A 126 -14.91 -2.00 -11.26
N SER A 127 -14.77 -2.53 -12.47
CA SER A 127 -15.93 -3.03 -13.24
C SER A 127 -16.65 -4.16 -12.49
N SER A 128 -15.90 -5.10 -11.91
CA SER A 128 -16.46 -6.19 -11.11
C SER A 128 -17.14 -5.66 -9.83
N TYR A 129 -16.58 -4.63 -9.19
CA TYR A 129 -17.20 -3.97 -8.05
C TYR A 129 -18.60 -3.44 -8.40
N VAL A 130 -18.70 -2.61 -9.45
CA VAL A 130 -19.98 -2.02 -9.89
C VAL A 130 -20.98 -3.11 -10.25
N GLU A 131 -20.50 -4.17 -10.89
CA GLU A 131 -21.30 -5.32 -11.27
C GLU A 131 -21.89 -6.07 -10.07
N GLN A 132 -21.11 -6.27 -9.00
CA GLN A 132 -21.53 -7.05 -7.83
C GLN A 132 -22.34 -6.23 -6.82
N PHE A 133 -21.94 -4.99 -6.56
CA PHE A 133 -22.54 -4.15 -5.52
C PHE A 133 -23.61 -3.19 -6.06
N GLY A 134 -23.67 -2.98 -7.38
CA GLY A 134 -24.64 -2.07 -8.00
C GLY A 134 -24.41 -0.60 -7.68
N GLU A 135 -23.23 -0.24 -7.17
CA GLU A 135 -22.86 1.11 -6.75
C GLU A 135 -21.47 1.48 -7.28
N THR A 136 -21.20 2.79 -7.40
CA THR A 136 -19.89 3.30 -7.78
C THR A 136 -18.97 3.28 -6.56
N PRO A 137 -17.75 2.71 -6.66
CA PRO A 137 -16.81 2.70 -5.53
C PRO A 137 -16.39 4.13 -5.13
N PRO A 138 -16.15 4.39 -3.83
CA PRO A 138 -15.72 5.69 -3.35
C PRO A 138 -14.34 6.07 -3.93
N ALA A 139 -14.31 7.19 -4.67
CA ALA A 139 -13.13 7.61 -5.43
C ALA A 139 -11.91 7.90 -4.55
N ASP A 140 -12.11 8.42 -3.33
CA ASP A 140 -11.05 8.69 -2.37
C ASP A 140 -10.35 7.42 -1.83
N ILE A 141 -10.97 6.26 -1.99
CA ILE A 141 -10.41 4.95 -1.61
C ILE A 141 -9.92 4.19 -2.84
N TRP A 142 -10.67 4.20 -3.95
CA TRP A 142 -10.39 3.33 -5.10
C TRP A 142 -9.54 3.96 -6.20
N GLU A 143 -9.53 5.30 -6.35
CA GLU A 143 -8.75 5.93 -7.41
C GLU A 143 -7.28 6.10 -7.04
N VAL A 144 -6.41 5.94 -8.04
CA VAL A 144 -4.99 6.26 -7.90
C VAL A 144 -4.87 7.77 -7.75
N SER A 145 -4.49 8.25 -6.57
CA SER A 145 -4.21 9.67 -6.36
C SER A 145 -3.28 10.17 -7.47
N LYS A 146 -3.72 11.21 -8.19
CA LYS A 146 -2.90 11.81 -9.26
C LYS A 146 -1.56 12.19 -8.63
N PRO A 147 -0.42 11.90 -9.28
CA PRO A 147 0.88 12.26 -8.73
C PRO A 147 0.86 13.76 -8.41
N VAL A 148 0.94 14.09 -7.12
CA VAL A 148 1.09 15.47 -6.68
C VAL A 148 2.37 15.96 -7.33
N LYS A 149 2.28 16.95 -8.22
CA LYS A 149 3.45 17.57 -8.85
C LYS A 149 4.35 18.01 -7.70
N LYS A 150 5.49 17.34 -7.50
CA LYS A 150 6.47 17.76 -6.49
C LYS A 150 6.80 19.21 -6.79
N LEU A 151 6.49 20.11 -5.85
CA LEU A 151 6.92 21.50 -5.95
C LEU A 151 8.43 21.50 -6.20
N PRO A 152 8.93 22.29 -7.15
CA PRO A 152 10.36 22.31 -7.45
C PRO A 152 11.11 22.62 -6.15
N LYS A 153 12.13 21.82 -5.83
CA LYS A 153 13.01 22.07 -4.68
C LYS A 153 13.63 23.45 -4.87
N PHE A 154 13.08 24.46 -4.19
CA PHE A 154 13.58 25.83 -4.28
C PHE A 154 15.04 25.82 -3.80
N LYS A 155 15.95 26.39 -4.59
CA LYS A 155 17.40 26.37 -4.31
C LYS A 155 17.75 27.34 -3.17
N TRP A 156 17.23 27.09 -1.96
CA TRP A 156 17.62 27.77 -0.72
C TRP A 156 19.14 27.93 -0.54
N PRO A 157 20.01 26.94 -0.86
CA PRO A 157 21.45 27.14 -0.69
C PRO A 157 22.02 28.23 -1.60
N LEU A 158 21.44 28.47 -2.77
CA LEU A 158 21.91 29.52 -3.69
C LEU A 158 21.54 30.93 -3.18
N LEU A 159 20.34 31.08 -2.63
CA LEU A 159 19.87 32.34 -2.06
C LEU A 159 20.57 32.67 -0.73
N ILE A 160 20.81 31.67 0.10
CA ILE A 160 21.59 31.82 1.34
C ILE A 160 23.05 32.18 1.01
N PHE A 161 23.65 31.55 0.00
CA PHE A 161 25.00 31.86 -0.47
C PHE A 161 25.12 33.29 -1.03
N LEU A 162 24.15 33.73 -1.83
CA LEU A 162 24.11 35.10 -2.37
C LEU A 162 23.92 36.15 -1.25
N ALA A 163 23.05 35.88 -0.27
CA ALA A 163 22.83 36.77 0.87
C ALA A 163 24.08 36.87 1.76
N PHE A 164 24.81 35.77 1.95
CA PHE A 164 26.05 35.76 2.74
C PHE A 164 27.19 36.53 2.05
N ILE A 165 27.29 36.46 0.71
CA ILE A 165 28.23 37.26 -0.09
C ILE A 165 27.93 38.76 0.08
N VAL A 166 26.66 39.17 -0.01
CA VAL A 166 26.25 40.58 0.16
C VAL A 166 26.51 41.09 1.58
N LEU A 167 26.40 40.24 2.61
CA LEU A 167 26.73 40.61 3.98
C LEU A 167 28.25 40.76 4.21
N LEU A 168 29.07 39.88 3.61
CA LEU A 168 30.52 39.86 3.82
C LEU A 168 31.27 40.96 3.05
N THR A 169 30.73 41.43 1.92
CA THR A 169 31.32 42.55 1.16
C THR A 169 31.12 43.91 1.84
N GLY A 170 30.28 44.01 2.88
CA GLY A 170 29.97 45.26 3.57
C GLY A 170 30.99 45.71 4.63
N CYS A 171 31.97 44.88 5.03
CA CYS A 171 32.74 45.14 6.26
C CYS A 171 34.27 44.99 6.17
N SER A 172 34.90 44.94 4.99
CA SER A 172 36.37 44.93 4.92
C SER A 172 36.95 45.64 3.69
N SER A 173 38.12 46.27 3.85
CA SER A 173 38.90 46.89 2.78
C SER A 173 39.79 45.89 2.01
N ALA A 174 39.62 44.59 2.23
CA ALA A 174 40.37 43.57 1.51
C ALA A 174 39.77 43.35 0.11
N PRO A 175 40.60 43.13 -0.93
CA PRO A 175 40.11 43.02 -2.29
C PRO A 175 39.23 41.75 -2.44
N PRO A 176 38.07 41.84 -3.14
CA PRO A 176 37.03 40.79 -3.18
C PRO A 176 37.53 39.40 -3.62
N VAL A 177 38.64 39.36 -4.35
CA VAL A 177 39.27 38.14 -4.89
C VAL A 177 39.74 37.17 -3.80
N PHE A 178 40.09 37.65 -2.60
CA PHE A 178 40.50 36.80 -1.48
C PHE A 178 39.33 36.02 -0.86
N TYR A 179 38.14 36.61 -0.82
CA TYR A 179 36.96 35.95 -0.27
C TYR A 179 36.38 34.95 -1.26
N ILE A 180 36.43 35.25 -2.56
CA ILE A 180 35.98 34.35 -3.62
C ILE A 180 36.84 33.07 -3.63
N SER A 181 38.16 33.17 -3.49
CA SER A 181 39.04 31.99 -3.46
C SER A 181 38.83 31.12 -2.21
N LEU A 182 38.64 31.74 -1.03
CA LEU A 182 38.35 31.03 0.22
C LEU A 182 36.99 30.30 0.14
N MET A 183 35.98 30.92 -0.47
CA MET A 183 34.64 30.34 -0.61
C MET A 183 34.59 29.22 -1.65
N ILE A 184 35.32 29.32 -2.76
CA ILE A 184 35.47 28.23 -3.74
C ILE A 184 36.17 27.04 -3.07
N ALA A 185 37.21 27.29 -2.28
CA ALA A 185 37.91 26.24 -1.53
C ALA A 185 37.00 25.58 -0.48
N ALA A 186 36.21 26.35 0.27
CA ALA A 186 35.25 25.82 1.23
C ALA A 186 34.13 25.02 0.57
N PHE A 187 33.60 25.48 -0.57
CA PHE A 187 32.57 24.77 -1.32
C PHE A 187 33.12 23.46 -1.91
N ALA A 188 34.34 23.47 -2.45
CA ALA A 188 35.01 22.27 -2.93
C ALA A 188 35.25 21.27 -1.78
N PHE A 189 35.68 21.75 -0.61
CA PHE A 189 35.92 20.92 0.57
C PHE A 189 34.63 20.28 1.11
N ILE A 190 33.53 21.03 1.19
CA ILE A 190 32.22 20.50 1.59
C ILE A 190 31.68 19.50 0.55
N SER A 191 31.90 19.77 -0.73
CA SER A 191 31.51 18.86 -1.82
C SER A 191 32.29 17.55 -1.79
N THR A 192 33.56 17.58 -1.34
CA THR A 192 34.36 16.36 -1.14
C THR A 192 33.98 15.59 0.12
N LEU A 193 33.47 16.26 1.17
CA LEU A 193 32.98 15.62 2.39
C LEU A 193 31.55 15.06 2.24
N GLY A 194 30.75 15.59 1.31
CA GLY A 194 29.40 15.11 0.99
C GLY A 194 29.34 13.91 0.05
N GLY A 195 30.48 13.42 -0.44
CA GLY A 195 30.60 12.29 -1.38
C GLY A 195 30.64 10.90 -0.72
N GLY A 196 29.97 10.72 0.43
CA GLY A 196 29.85 9.43 1.10
C GLY A 196 28.96 8.46 0.32
N LYS A 197 29.58 7.64 -0.52
CA LYS A 197 28.96 6.45 -1.12
C LYS A 197 28.70 5.45 0.01
N SER A 198 27.43 5.29 0.39
CA SER A 198 27.00 4.33 1.41
C SER A 198 26.66 3.00 0.73
N ASP A 199 27.67 2.17 0.51
CA ASP A 199 27.48 0.74 0.24
C ASP A 199 27.26 0.04 1.59
N GLY A 200 26.00 -0.08 2.00
CA GLY A 200 25.58 -0.80 3.20
C GLY A 200 25.05 -2.18 2.87
N SER A 201 25.91 -3.20 2.98
CA SER A 201 25.54 -4.60 3.02
C SER A 201 25.62 -5.13 4.45
N GLY A 202 24.52 -5.71 4.95
CA GLY A 202 24.52 -6.69 6.04
C GLY A 202 23.79 -6.32 7.34
N GLY A 203 22.80 -7.15 7.71
CA GLY A 203 22.43 -7.41 9.11
C GLY A 203 21.11 -6.80 9.57
N GLY A 204 20.05 -7.62 9.65
CA GLY A 204 18.68 -7.18 9.88
C GLY A 204 18.29 -6.84 11.31
N THR A 205 17.24 -6.02 11.40
CA THR A 205 16.11 -6.15 12.33
C THR A 205 14.89 -5.51 11.64
N SER A 206 13.81 -6.26 11.48
CA SER A 206 12.59 -5.83 10.80
C SER A 206 11.81 -4.83 11.64
N SER A 207 11.88 -3.56 11.27
CA SER A 207 10.92 -2.53 11.67
C SER A 207 10.59 -1.67 10.44
N CYS A 208 9.52 -2.04 9.74
CA CYS A 208 8.97 -1.23 8.66
C CYS A 208 8.22 -0.02 9.24
N THR A 209 8.92 1.11 9.33
CA THR A 209 8.26 2.42 9.37
C THR A 209 8.05 2.88 7.93
N SER A 210 6.79 2.83 7.48
CA SER A 210 6.34 3.29 6.17
C SER A 210 6.47 4.81 6.05
N GLY A 211 7.35 5.24 5.15
CA GLY A 211 7.63 6.65 4.90
C GLY A 211 8.34 6.84 3.56
N GLY A 212 7.66 6.50 2.46
CA GLY A 212 8.21 6.73 1.12
C GLY A 212 7.37 6.10 0.02
N GLY A 213 6.45 6.89 -0.56
CA GLY A 213 5.58 6.47 -1.66
C GLY A 213 6.37 5.94 -2.86
N SER A 214 6.39 4.62 -2.97
CA SER A 214 6.73 3.88 -4.19
C SER A 214 5.48 3.08 -4.51
N SER A 215 4.81 3.40 -5.61
CA SER A 215 3.58 2.73 -6.05
C SER A 215 3.92 1.29 -6.49
N CYS A 216 4.01 0.37 -5.55
CA CYS A 216 3.95 -1.06 -5.80
C CYS A 216 2.48 -1.43 -5.96
N GLY A 217 2.09 -1.90 -7.14
CA GLY A 217 0.78 -2.51 -7.31
C GLY A 217 0.78 -3.91 -6.71
N SER A 218 -0.29 -4.32 -6.07
CA SER A 218 -0.45 -5.66 -5.49
C SER A 218 -1.54 -6.44 -6.22
N SER A 219 -1.61 -7.76 -6.10
CA SER A 219 -2.70 -8.56 -6.69
C SER A 219 -2.99 -9.77 -5.82
N CYS A 220 -4.21 -10.31 -5.94
CA CYS A 220 -4.61 -11.52 -5.22
C CYS A 220 -4.69 -12.75 -6.13
N GLY A 221 -4.21 -13.88 -5.62
CA GLY A 221 -4.39 -15.21 -6.23
C GLY A 221 -5.18 -16.14 -5.30
N SER A 222 -6.22 -16.77 -5.83
CA SER A 222 -7.05 -17.75 -5.11
C SER A 222 -6.61 -19.15 -5.52
N SER A 223 -6.04 -19.92 -4.59
CA SER A 223 -5.70 -21.32 -4.84
C SER A 223 -6.93 -22.18 -4.60
N CYS A 224 -7.57 -22.66 -5.67
CA CYS A 224 -8.62 -23.68 -5.55
C CYS A 224 -7.97 -25.01 -5.13
N GLY A 225 -8.03 -25.33 -3.84
CA GLY A 225 -7.60 -26.62 -3.31
C GLY A 225 -8.50 -27.74 -3.82
N SER A 226 -8.07 -28.46 -4.85
CA SER A 226 -8.60 -29.78 -5.18
C SER A 226 -8.03 -30.79 -4.19
N GLY A 227 -8.86 -31.48 -3.41
CA GLY A 227 -8.40 -32.62 -2.61
C GLY A 227 -9.31 -33.04 -1.46
N CYS A 228 -10.48 -33.60 -1.77
CA CYS A 228 -11.26 -34.41 -0.85
C CYS A 228 -11.05 -35.91 -1.13
N GLY A 229 -11.07 -36.74 -0.09
CA GLY A 229 -11.43 -38.16 -0.21
C GLY A 229 -10.39 -39.17 0.29
N GLY A 230 -10.53 -39.58 1.56
CA GLY A 230 -9.97 -40.83 2.04
C GLY A 230 -10.78 -42.04 1.53
N CYS A 231 -10.10 -43.18 1.43
CA CYS A 231 -10.71 -44.51 1.32
C CYS A 231 -9.97 -45.42 2.30
N GLY A 232 -10.70 -46.09 3.19
CA GLY A 232 -10.16 -47.12 4.09
C GLY A 232 -10.43 -48.54 3.61
N GLY A 233 -9.75 -49.50 4.26
CA GLY A 233 -10.31 -50.81 4.64
C GLY A 233 -10.23 -51.99 3.65
N GLY A 234 -9.81 -53.15 4.19
CA GLY A 234 -9.88 -54.51 3.62
C GLY A 234 -8.50 -55.02 3.17
N GLY A 235 -7.82 -55.96 3.86
CA GLY A 235 -8.23 -57.36 4.06
C GLY A 235 -7.93 -58.08 2.73
N ASP A 236 -6.83 -58.81 2.58
CA ASP A 236 -6.45 -60.09 3.22
C ASP A 236 -4.92 -60.33 3.31
#